data_AF-F7JZ72-F1
#
_entry.id   AF-F7JZ72-F1
#
_cell.length_a   1.000
_cell.length_b   1.000
_cell.length_c   1.000
_cell.angle_alpha   90.00
_cell.angle_beta   90.00
_cell.angle_gamma   90.00
#
_symmetry.space_group_name_H-M   'P 1'
#
loop_
_entity.id
_entity.type
_entity.pdbx_description
1 polymer ?
#
loop_
_entity_poly.entity_id
_entity_poly.type
_entity_poly.pdbx_seq_one_letter_code
_entity_poly.pdbx_strand_id
1 'polypeptide(L)' 'MNKRVCKDDQIKLIMECRQSELSDYQWCEQNGIHPGTFYNWVSKLRKSGYSLPDVSKRSEMKPAVQEWKS' A
#
# COMPACT_ATOMS: atom_id res chain seq x y z
N MET A 1 -14.38 -8.90 -16.97
CA MET A 1 -15.33 -7.97 -16.30
C MET A 1 -14.52 -7.08 -15.35
N ASN A 2 -14.33 -5.80 -15.68
CA ASN A 2 -13.64 -4.87 -14.76
C ASN A 2 -14.55 -4.63 -13.55
N LYS A 3 -14.35 -5.41 -12.48
CA LYS A 3 -15.06 -5.20 -11.21
C LYS A 3 -14.59 -3.85 -10.66
N ARG A 4 -15.42 -2.83 -10.84
CA ARG A 4 -15.20 -1.51 -10.24
C ARG A 4 -15.40 -1.66 -8.75
N VAL A 5 -14.30 -1.60 -7.99
CA VAL A 5 -14.34 -1.56 -6.53
C VAL A 5 -14.87 -0.19 -6.10
N CYS A 6 -15.92 -0.17 -5.28
CA CYS A 6 -16.50 1.07 -4.76
C CYS A 6 -15.55 1.78 -3.79
N LYS A 7 -15.76 3.07 -3.53
CA LYS A 7 -14.88 3.85 -2.64
C LYS A 7 -14.76 3.24 -1.24
N ASP A 8 -15.86 2.79 -0.65
CA ASP A 8 -15.86 2.14 0.66
C ASP A 8 -15.00 0.87 0.68
N ASP A 9 -15.08 0.06 -0.36
CA ASP A 9 -14.28 -1.16 -0.47
C ASP A 9 -12.80 -0.84 -0.73
N GLN A 10 -12.51 0.22 -1.50
CA GLN A 10 -11.12 0.70 -1.65
C GLN A 10 -10.52 1.10 -0.30
N ILE A 11 -11.29 1.81 0.54
CA ILE A 11 -10.86 2.22 1.88
C ILE A 11 -10.61 0.98 2.75
N LYS A 12 -11.52 0.00 2.76
CA LYS A 12 -11.36 -1.26 3.51
C LYS A 12 -10.08 -1.99 3.10
N LEU A 13 -9.88 -2.20 1.80
CA LEU A 13 -8.68 -2.87 1.27
C LEU A 13 -7.40 -2.13 1.65
N ILE A 14 -7.40 -0.79 1.63
CA ILE A 14 -6.24 0.00 2.06
C ILE A 14 -6.02 -0.13 3.57
N MET A 15 -7.08 -0.14 4.39
CA MET A 15 -6.95 -0.38 5.84
C MET A 15 -6.40 -1.78 6.12
N GLU A 16 -6.91 -2.82 5.46
CA GLU A 16 -6.46 -4.21 5.58
C GLU A 16 -5.00 -4.34 5.17
N CYS A 17 -4.59 -3.71 4.05
CA CYS A 17 -3.21 -3.65 3.63
C CYS A 17 -2.29 -2.99 4.67
N ARG A 18 -2.77 -1.95 5.36
CA ARG A 18 -2.00 -1.21 6.38
C ARG A 18 -1.91 -1.96 7.70
N GLN A 19 -2.94 -2.73 8.03
CA GLN A 19 -2.95 -3.64 9.19
C GLN A 19 -2.17 -4.91 8.90
N SER A 20 -2.00 -5.27 7.62
CA SER A 20 -1.12 -6.34 7.22
C SER A 20 0.32 -6.00 7.56
N GLU A 21 1.03 -6.98 8.11
CA GLU A 21 2.47 -6.87 8.34
C GLU A 21 3.28 -6.95 7.02
N LEU A 22 2.60 -7.09 5.89
CA LEU A 22 3.17 -7.13 4.55
C LEU A 22 3.46 -5.73 3.99
N SER A 23 4.27 -5.70 2.93
CA SER A 23 4.39 -4.50 2.08
C SER A 23 3.17 -4.36 1.16
N ASP A 24 2.87 -3.13 0.73
CA ASP A 24 1.76 -2.83 -0.19
C ASP A 24 1.78 -3.73 -1.43
N TYR A 25 2.98 -3.97 -1.98
CA TYR A 25 3.18 -4.83 -3.13
C TYR A 25 2.83 -6.29 -2.82
N GLN A 26 3.39 -6.86 -1.74
CA GLN A 26 3.12 -8.26 -1.35
C GLN A 26 1.65 -8.50 -1.00
N TRP A 27 1.02 -7.56 -0.31
CA TRP A 27 -0.39 -7.65 0.00
C TRP A 27 -1.24 -7.60 -1.27
N CYS A 28 -0.90 -6.70 -2.21
CA CYS A 28 -1.55 -6.62 -3.51
C CYS A 28 -1.43 -7.94 -4.29
N GLU A 29 -0.25 -8.55 -4.36
CA GLU A 29 -0.06 -9.84 -5.03
C GLU A 29 -0.90 -10.96 -4.40
N GLN A 30 -0.92 -11.07 -3.07
CA GLN A 30 -1.70 -12.08 -2.36
C GLN A 30 -3.21 -11.90 -2.54
N ASN A 31 -3.68 -10.65 -2.62
CA ASN A 31 -5.10 -10.34 -2.79
C ASN A 31 -5.53 -10.23 -4.26
N GLY A 32 -4.62 -10.50 -5.21
CA GLY A 32 -4.91 -10.40 -6.64
C GLY A 32 -5.26 -8.98 -7.10
N ILE A 33 -4.76 -7.96 -6.40
CA ILE A 33 -4.97 -6.55 -6.72
C ILE A 33 -3.75 -6.07 -7.49
N HIS A 34 -3.96 -5.41 -8.63
CA HIS A 34 -2.85 -4.78 -9.33
C HIS A 34 -2.28 -3.61 -8.51
N PRO A 35 -0.96 -3.59 -8.21
CA PRO A 35 -0.35 -2.52 -7.41
C PRO A 35 -0.62 -1.13 -8.00
N GLY A 36 -0.60 -0.98 -9.33
CA GLY A 36 -0.92 0.28 -9.99
C GLY A 36 -2.35 0.77 -9.72
N THR A 37 -3.31 -0.14 -9.62
CA THR A 37 -4.70 0.17 -9.25
C THR A 37 -4.78 0.59 -7.78
N PHE A 38 -4.09 -0.12 -6.89
CA PHE A 38 -4.04 0.20 -5.47
C PHE A 38 -3.48 1.61 -5.20
N TYR A 39 -2.34 1.96 -5.79
CA TYR A 39 -1.77 3.30 -5.65
C TYR A 39 -2.67 4.39 -6.25
N ASN A 40 -3.43 4.07 -7.31
CA ASN A 40 -4.41 4.99 -7.86
C ASN A 40 -5.55 5.28 -6.86
N TRP A 41 -6.03 4.27 -6.14
CA TRP A 41 -7.03 4.44 -5.08
C TRP A 41 -6.49 5.28 -3.91
N VAL A 42 -5.28 4.97 -3.42
CA VAL A 42 -4.62 5.75 -2.37
C VAL A 42 -4.47 7.22 -2.77
N SER A 43 -4.02 7.48 -4.00
CA SER A 43 -3.87 8.84 -4.53
C SER A 43 -5.21 9.57 -4.62
N LYS A 44 -6.27 8.91 -5.09
CA LYS A 44 -7.62 9.48 -5.18
C LYS A 44 -8.19 9.82 -3.81
N LEU A 45 -7.99 8.96 -2.81
CA LEU A 45 -8.46 9.18 -1.44
C LEU A 45 -7.72 10.35 -0.77
N ARG A 46 -6.40 10.44 -0.95
CA ARG A 46 -5.64 11.62 -0.47
C ARG A 46 -6.12 12.91 -1.13
N LYS A 47 -6.38 12.89 -2.44
CA LYS A 47 -6.92 14.05 -3.17
C LYS A 47 -8.34 14.44 -2.74
N SER A 48 -9.15 13.48 -2.28
CA SER A 48 -10.48 13.79 -1.73
C SER A 48 -10.46 14.27 -0.28
N GLY A 49 -9.28 14.46 0.32
CA GLY A 49 -9.14 14.86 1.72
C GLY A 49 -9.35 13.73 2.72
N TYR A 50 -9.36 12.47 2.28
CA TYR A 50 -9.47 11.33 3.18
C TYR A 50 -8.13 11.08 3.88
N SER A 51 -8.14 11.06 5.21
CA SER A 51 -6.95 10.80 6.02
C SER A 51 -6.69 9.30 6.10
N LEU A 52 -5.90 8.78 5.16
CA LEU A 52 -5.37 7.43 5.24
C LEU A 52 -4.25 7.36 6.29
N PRO A 53 -4.15 6.28 7.08
CA PRO A 53 -3.01 6.05 7.95
C PRO A 53 -1.75 6.05 7.08
N ASP A 54 -0.80 6.88 7.47
CA ASP A 54 0.48 6.94 6.80
C ASP A 54 1.19 5.59 6.93
N VAL A 55 2.04 5.26 5.95
CA VAL A 55 3.02 4.16 6.02
C VAL A 55 4.09 4.49 7.05
N SER A 56 3.70 4.90 8.26
CA SER A 56 4.63 5.39 9.25
C SER A 56 5.55 4.24 9.66
N LYS A 57 6.76 4.26 9.09
CA LYS A 57 7.98 3.54 9.48
C LYS A 57 8.04 2.03 9.23
N ARG A 58 7.87 1.60 7.98
CA ARG A 58 8.57 0.38 7.49
C ARG A 58 9.88 0.68 6.75
N SER A 59 10.31 1.95 6.76
CA SER A 59 11.58 2.42 6.20
C SER A 59 12.70 2.57 7.24
N GLU A 60 12.61 1.88 8.38
CA GLU A 60 13.73 1.73 9.34
C GLU A 60 14.25 0.28 9.44
N MET A 61 13.93 -0.58 8.47
CA MET A 61 14.77 -1.76 8.21
C MET A 61 15.71 -1.41 7.07
N LYS A 62 16.78 -0.67 7.39
CA LYS A 62 18.00 -0.70 6.59
C LYS A 62 18.42 -2.17 6.50
N PRO A 63 18.60 -2.80 5.33
CA PRO A 63 19.45 -3.97 5.31
C PRO A 63 20.82 -3.51 5.78
N ALA A 64 21.21 -3.97 6.97
CA ALA A 64 22.59 -3.90 7.39
C ALA A 64 23.44 -4.60 6.32
N VAL A 65 24.55 -3.96 5.95
CA VAL A 65 25.61 -4.45 5.06
C VAL A 65 25.38 -4.24 3.54
N GLN A 66 26.10 -3.29 2.98
CA GLN A 66 27.30 -3.62 2.22
C GLN A 66 28.31 -2.49 2.38
N GLU A 67 29.32 -2.74 3.20
CA GLU A 67 30.57 -2.01 3.14
C GLU A 67 31.15 -2.16 1.72
N TRP A 68 31.24 -1.06 0.99
CA TRP A 68 32.29 -0.94 -0.01
C TRP A 68 33.44 -0.17 0.61
N LYS A 69 34.42 -0.95 1.08
CA LYS A 69 35.78 -0.47 1.26
C LYS A 69 36.29 0.10 -0.06
N SER A 70 36.74 1.34 -0.02
CA SER A 70 37.90 1.78 -0.81
C SER A 70 38.67 2.83 -0.02
#